data_AF-A0A938RHT6-F1
#
_entry.id   AF-A0A938RHT6-F1
#
_cell.length_a   1.000
_cell.length_b   1.000
_cell.length_c   1.000
_cell.angle_alpha   90.00
_cell.angle_beta   90.00
_cell.angle_gamma   90.00
#
_symmetry.space_group_name_H-M   'P 1'
#
loop_
_entity.id
_entity.type
_entity.pdbx_description
1 polymer ?
#
loop_
_entity_poly.entity_id
_entity_poly.type
_entity_poly.pdbx_seq_one_letter_code
_entity_poly.pdbx_strand_id
1 'polypeptide(L)'
;MQTAHSRAAELCVSLQERELFLSFRNVIRDDEIIGATVVVNDITEKKLLDQERCLRERLTGVIEMASAAAHELNQPLTVISGHAQLLLRECAGNEALERRVRIIYDQIERLGRLTRQFSGIATYKTKDFGDNLKIIDIEQSSSPGGR
;
A
#
# COMPACT_ATOMS: atom_id res chain seq x y z
N MET A 1 19.01 -6.18 51.15
CA MET A 1 17.78 -5.41 50.89
C MET A 1 17.59 -5.38 49.37
N GLN A 2 17.03 -6.46 48.83
CA GLN A 2 16.86 -6.71 47.41
C GLN A 2 15.37 -6.49 47.10
N THR A 3 15.06 -5.50 46.28
CA THR A 3 13.72 -5.29 45.73
C THR A 3 13.34 -6.48 44.86
N ALA A 4 12.42 -7.32 45.36
CA ALA A 4 11.82 -8.41 44.62
C ALA A 4 10.98 -7.82 43.47
N HIS A 5 11.51 -7.87 42.25
CA HIS A 5 10.78 -7.52 41.05
C HIS A 5 9.64 -8.53 40.83
N SER A 6 8.42 -8.16 41.18
CA SER A 6 7.21 -8.85 40.74
C SER A 6 7.19 -8.92 39.22
N ARG A 7 7.35 -10.14 38.66
CA ARG A 7 7.24 -10.38 37.21
C ARG A 7 5.77 -10.17 36.81
N ALA A 8 5.51 -9.07 36.10
CA ALA A 8 4.24 -8.91 35.42
C ALA A 8 4.11 -9.99 34.34
N ALA A 9 3.00 -10.72 34.34
CA ALA A 9 2.65 -11.62 33.24
C ALA A 9 1.56 -10.92 32.41
N GLU A 10 1.81 -10.82 31.11
CA GLU A 10 0.87 -10.24 30.15
C GLU A 10 0.41 -11.34 29.20
N LEU A 11 -0.90 -11.38 28.94
CA LEU A 11 -1.50 -12.37 28.06
C LEU A 11 -2.54 -11.68 27.18
N CYS A 12 -2.42 -11.88 25.87
CA CYS A 12 -3.45 -11.47 24.93
C CYS A 12 -4.28 -12.70 24.58
N VAL A 13 -5.61 -12.60 24.72
CA VAL A 13 -6.53 -13.72 24.46
C VAL A 13 -7.60 -13.25 23.49
N SER A 14 -7.81 -14.03 22.44
CA SER A 14 -8.91 -13.84 21.49
C SER A 14 -10.09 -14.72 21.91
N LEU A 15 -11.24 -14.12 22.19
CA LEU A 15 -12.49 -14.82 22.55
C LEU A 15 -13.62 -14.36 21.63
N GLN A 16 -14.12 -15.29 20.81
CA GLN A 16 -15.09 -15.00 19.74
C GLN A 16 -14.54 -13.91 18.79
N GLU A 17 -15.01 -12.67 18.92
CA GLU A 17 -14.57 -11.51 18.13
C GLU A 17 -13.90 -10.43 18.99
N ARG A 18 -13.55 -10.75 20.24
CA ARG A 18 -12.91 -9.81 21.16
C ARG A 18 -11.47 -10.17 21.40
N GLU A 19 -10.63 -9.14 21.39
CA GLU A 19 -9.23 -9.20 21.77
C GLU A 19 -9.08 -8.62 23.16
N LEU A 20 -8.74 -9.46 24.14
CA LEU A 20 -8.56 -9.06 25.52
C LEU A 20 -7.09 -9.06 25.89
N PHE A 21 -6.62 -7.96 26.45
CA PHE A 21 -5.30 -7.86 27.06
C PHE A 21 -5.42 -7.99 28.56
N LEU A 22 -4.87 -9.07 29.10
CA LEU A 22 -4.83 -9.37 30.52
C LEU A 22 -3.45 -9.04 31.05
N SER A 23 -3.40 -8.21 32.10
CA SER A 23 -2.18 -7.99 32.87
C SER A 23 -2.37 -8.51 34.29
N PHE A 24 -1.43 -9.35 34.71
CA PHE A 24 -1.43 -10.01 36.01
C PHE A 24 -0.28 -9.45 36.85
N ARG A 25 -0.60 -9.09 38.10
CA ARG A 25 0.39 -8.72 39.11
C ARG A 25 0.09 -9.41 40.43
N ASN A 26 1.09 -10.07 41.00
CA ASN A 26 1.00 -10.57 42.37
C ASN A 26 0.99 -9.41 43.38
N VAL A 27 0.17 -9.55 44.43
CA VAL A 27 0.22 -8.73 45.62
C VAL A 27 1.06 -9.47 46.65
N ILE A 28 2.19 -8.89 47.04
CA ILE A 28 3.17 -9.49 47.93
C ILE A 28 3.16 -8.72 49.25
N ARG A 29 3.13 -9.45 50.37
CA ARG A 29 3.30 -8.90 51.72
C ARG A 29 4.20 -9.85 52.50
N ASP A 30 5.22 -9.30 53.16
CA ASP A 30 6.17 -10.07 53.99
C ASP A 30 6.78 -11.27 53.24
N ASP A 31 7.18 -11.07 51.98
CA ASP A 31 7.69 -12.10 51.04
C ASP A 31 6.73 -13.26 50.71
N GLU A 32 5.46 -13.17 51.12
CA GLU A 32 4.40 -14.09 50.74
C GLU A 32 3.46 -13.50 49.70
N ILE A 33 3.03 -14.32 48.73
CA ILE A 33 2.00 -13.94 47.76
C ILE A 33 0.64 -14.04 48.47
N ILE A 34 0.06 -12.89 48.79
CA ILE A 34 -1.23 -12.81 49.49
C ILE A 34 -2.41 -12.64 48.53
N GLY A 35 -2.15 -12.44 47.24
CA GLY A 35 -3.18 -12.33 46.22
C GLY A 35 -2.63 -11.92 44.86
N ALA A 36 -3.55 -11.61 43.94
CA ALA A 36 -3.22 -11.13 42.62
C ALA A 36 -4.25 -10.10 42.14
N THR A 37 -3.77 -9.12 41.39
CA THR A 37 -4.60 -8.20 40.62
C THR A 37 -4.55 -8.62 39.16
N VAL A 38 -5.73 -8.74 38.55
CA VAL A 38 -5.89 -8.96 37.11
C VAL A 38 -6.62 -7.77 36.53
N VAL A 39 -6.01 -7.13 35.53
CA VAL A 39 -6.69 -6.09 34.72
C VAL A 39 -6.98 -6.68 33.36
N VAL A 40 -8.23 -6.59 32.93
CA VAL A 40 -8.70 -7.04 31.62
C VAL A 40 -9.08 -5.81 30.82
N ASN A 41 -8.36 -5.55 29.74
CA ASN A 41 -8.66 -4.48 28.80
C ASN A 41 -9.15 -5.08 27.49
N ASP A 42 -10.34 -4.69 27.04
CA ASP A 42 -10.80 -4.98 25.68
C ASP A 42 -10.03 -4.08 24.71
N ILE A 43 -9.18 -4.68 23.88
CA ILE A 43 -8.33 -4.00 22.89
C ILE A 43 -8.80 -4.25 21.46
N THR A 44 -10.01 -4.77 21.27
CA THR A 44 -10.55 -5.15 19.95
C THR A 44 -10.50 -4.00 18.96
N GLU A 45 -11.10 -2.87 19.31
CA GLU A 45 -11.14 -1.67 18.46
C GLU A 45 -9.73 -1.15 18.17
N LYS A 46 -8.86 -1.11 19.18
CA LYS A 46 -7.47 -0.69 19.02
C LYS A 46 -6.73 -1.57 18.02
N LYS A 47 -6.85 -2.90 18.13
CA LYS A 47 -6.22 -3.84 17.20
C LYS A 47 -6.75 -3.71 15.78
N LEU A 48 -8.07 -3.52 15.62
CA LEU A 48 -8.67 -3.27 14.30
C LEU A 48 -8.14 -1.98 13.66
N LEU A 49 -8.06 -0.89 14.43
CA LEU A 49 -7.50 0.37 13.96
C LEU A 49 -6.01 0.24 13.62
N ASP A 50 -5.22 -0.44 14.44
CA ASP A 50 -3.80 -0.68 14.16
C ASP A 50 -3.60 -1.54 12.91
N GLN A 51 -4.45 -2.55 12.69
CA GLN A 51 -4.46 -3.37 11.47
C GLN A 51 -4.84 -2.54 10.24
N GLU A 52 -5.89 -1.73 10.33
CA GLU A 52 -6.30 -0.85 9.22
C GLU A 52 -5.21 0.17 8.90
N ARG A 53 -4.57 0.73 9.93
CA ARG A 53 -3.45 1.66 9.76
C ARG A 53 -2.26 0.97 9.08
N CYS A 54 -1.89 -0.22 9.53
CA CYS A 54 -0.80 -0.99 8.92
C CYS A 54 -1.11 -1.35 7.46
N LEU A 55 -2.35 -1.74 7.16
CA LEU A 55 -2.77 -2.01 5.78
C LEU A 55 -2.67 -0.74 4.92
N ARG A 56 -3.14 0.40 5.44
CA ARG A 56 -3.06 1.68 4.73
C ARG A 56 -1.62 2.11 4.46
N GLU A 57 -0.74 2.01 5.46
CA GLU A 57 0.69 2.30 5.31
C GLU A 57 1.34 1.41 4.23
N ARG A 58 1.04 0.11 4.22
CA ARG A 58 1.53 -0.81 3.18
C ARG A 58 1.03 -0.44 1.80
N LEU A 59 -0.26 -0.12 1.66
CA LEU A 59 -0.84 0.27 0.38
C LEU A 59 -0.27 1.59 -0.13
N THR A 60 -0.03 2.57 0.74
CA THR A 60 0.67 3.81 0.39
C THR A 60 2.05 3.51 -0.18
N GLY A 61 2.83 2.65 0.47
CA GLY A 61 4.14 2.23 -0.05
C GLY A 61 4.07 1.58 -1.43
N VAL A 62 3.08 0.72 -1.67
CA VAL A 62 2.85 0.12 -3.01
C VAL A 62 2.54 1.18 -4.07
N ILE A 63 1.70 2.17 -3.73
CA ILE A 63 1.34 3.27 -4.63
C ILE A 63 2.56 4.14 -4.95
N GLU A 64 3.36 4.50 -3.95
CA GLU A 64 4.59 5.28 -4.14
C GLU A 64 5.58 4.54 -5.04
N MET A 65 5.79 3.24 -4.81
CA MET A 65 6.64 2.40 -5.66
C MET A 65 6.10 2.31 -7.10
N ALA A 66 4.79 2.14 -7.28
CA ALA A 66 4.17 2.08 -8.60
C ALA A 66 4.32 3.42 -9.35
N SER A 67 4.16 4.55 -8.66
CA SER A 67 4.37 5.89 -9.20
C SER A 67 5.83 6.12 -9.59
N ALA A 68 6.78 5.72 -8.74
CA ALA A 68 8.21 5.80 -9.04
C ALA A 68 8.56 4.95 -10.27
N ALA A 69 8.12 3.69 -10.31
CA ALA A 69 8.32 2.80 -11.45
C ALA A 69 7.71 3.38 -12.74
N ALA A 70 6.50 3.94 -12.68
CA ALA A 70 5.88 4.57 -13.85
C ALA A 70 6.68 5.77 -14.36
N HIS A 71 7.18 6.61 -13.44
CA HIS A 71 8.05 7.73 -13.80
C HIS A 71 9.34 7.25 -14.46
N GLU A 72 10.01 6.26 -13.87
CA GLU A 72 11.23 5.67 -14.41
C GLU A 72 11.03 4.97 -15.76
N LEU A 73 9.86 4.37 -16.02
CA LEU A 73 9.53 3.78 -17.32
C LEU A 73 9.24 4.84 -18.39
N ASN A 74 8.62 5.96 -18.02
CA ASN A 74 8.31 7.04 -18.95
C ASN A 74 9.58 7.72 -19.50
N GLN A 75 10.66 7.77 -18.72
CA GLN A 75 11.94 8.37 -19.14
C GLN A 75 12.56 7.70 -20.38
N PRO A 76 12.90 6.40 -20.37
CA PRO A 76 13.45 5.72 -21.54
C PRO A 76 12.44 5.66 -22.69
N LEU A 77 11.13 5.50 -22.41
CA LEU A 77 10.11 5.52 -23.46
C LEU A 77 10.09 6.86 -24.22
N THR A 78 10.28 7.98 -23.53
CA THR A 78 10.37 9.30 -24.15
C THR A 78 11.59 9.40 -25.07
N VAL A 79 12.74 8.91 -24.62
CA VAL A 79 13.97 8.89 -25.42
C VAL A 79 13.82 8.01 -26.67
N ILE A 80 13.31 6.79 -26.51
CA ILE A 80 13.11 5.85 -27.64
C ILE A 80 12.06 6.41 -28.61
N SER A 81 10.98 7.04 -28.12
CA SER A 81 9.97 7.70 -28.96
C SER A 81 10.59 8.82 -29.82
N GLY A 82 11.46 9.64 -29.22
CA GLY A 82 12.21 10.68 -29.95
C GLY A 82 13.10 10.11 -31.04
N HIS A 83 13.86 9.04 -30.77
CA HIS A 83 14.67 8.36 -31.79
C HIS A 83 13.83 7.74 -32.89
N ALA A 84 12.70 7.10 -32.55
CA ALA A 84 11.80 6.53 -33.55
C ALA A 84 11.21 7.60 -34.47
N GLN A 85 10.87 8.79 -33.95
CA GLN A 85 10.46 9.94 -34.76
C GLN A 85 11.57 10.44 -35.69
N LEU A 86 12.82 10.50 -35.22
CA LEU A 86 13.95 10.86 -36.08
C LEU A 86 14.15 9.84 -37.20
N LEU A 87 14.12 8.54 -36.87
CA LEU A 87 14.23 7.46 -37.86
C LEU A 87 13.11 7.49 -38.89
N LEU A 88 11.87 7.84 -38.51
CA LEU A 88 10.77 8.01 -39.46
C LEU A 88 11.06 9.12 -40.49
N ARG A 89 11.77 10.18 -40.08
CA ARG A 89 12.19 11.26 -41.00
C ARG A 89 13.36 10.83 -41.88
N GLU A 90 14.33 10.11 -41.33
CA GLU A 90 15.52 9.63 -42.06
C GLU A 90 15.19 8.53 -43.06
N CYS A 91 14.19 7.69 -42.77
CA CYS A 91 13.76 6.59 -43.65
C CYS A 91 12.78 7.03 -44.75
N ALA A 92 12.48 8.34 -44.84
CA ALA A 92 11.57 8.87 -45.84
C ALA A 92 12.01 8.48 -47.26
N GLY A 93 11.10 7.88 -48.02
CA GLY A 93 11.38 7.37 -49.37
C GLY A 93 11.78 5.89 -49.43
N ASN A 94 11.97 5.21 -48.29
CA ASN A 94 12.10 3.75 -48.22
C ASN A 94 10.87 3.15 -47.52
N GLU A 95 9.82 2.85 -48.31
CA GLU A 95 8.52 2.40 -47.78
C GLU A 95 8.61 1.19 -46.85
N ALA A 96 9.50 0.23 -47.16
CA ALA A 96 9.66 -0.98 -46.36
C ALA A 96 10.26 -0.68 -44.98
N LEU A 97 11.24 0.21 -44.92
CA LEU A 97 11.89 0.62 -43.68
C LEU A 97 10.98 1.55 -42.87
N GLU A 98 10.33 2.51 -43.52
CA GLU A 98 9.38 3.42 -42.88
C GLU A 98 8.25 2.64 -42.20
N ARG A 99 7.69 1.62 -42.87
CA ARG A 99 6.66 0.76 -42.29
C ARG A 99 7.13 0.04 -41.03
N ARG A 100 8.38 -0.46 -41.02
CA ARG A 100 8.97 -1.13 -39.84
C ARG A 100 9.16 -0.16 -38.67
N VAL A 101 9.71 1.03 -38.94
CA VAL A 101 9.92 2.05 -37.90
C VAL A 101 8.57 2.55 -37.35
N ARG A 102 7.55 2.68 -38.20
CA ARG A 102 6.20 3.09 -37.79
C ARG A 102 5.56 2.08 -36.81
N ILE A 103 5.73 0.77 -37.06
CA ILE A 103 5.28 -0.27 -36.12
C ILE A 103 5.95 -0.11 -34.75
N ILE A 104 7.26 0.13 -34.73
CA ILE A 104 8.03 0.33 -33.48
C ILE A 104 7.51 1.58 -32.75
N TYR A 105 7.35 2.69 -33.47
CA TYR A 105 6.81 3.94 -32.92
C TYR A 105 5.44 3.74 -32.28
N ASP A 106 4.52 3.05 -32.97
CA ASP A 106 3.18 2.76 -32.47
C ASP A 106 3.19 1.89 -31.20
N GLN A 107 4.14 0.94 -31.09
CA GLN A 107 4.32 0.15 -29.86
C GLN A 107 4.86 0.99 -28.70
N ILE A 108 5.80 1.91 -28.96
CA ILE A 108 6.31 2.84 -27.92
C ILE A 108 5.19 3.74 -27.42
N GLU A 109 4.37 4.29 -28.32
CA GLU A 109 3.20 5.10 -27.97
C GLU A 109 2.17 4.30 -27.15
N ARG A 110 1.94 3.03 -27.52
CA ARG A 110 1.08 2.13 -26.75
C ARG A 110 1.64 1.88 -25.35
N LEU A 111 2.94 1.63 -25.21
CA LEU A 111 3.61 1.46 -23.92
C LEU A 111 3.49 2.73 -23.07
N GLY A 112 3.71 3.91 -23.66
CA GLY A 112 3.54 5.18 -22.98
C GLY A 112 2.11 5.42 -22.46
N ARG A 113 1.08 4.96 -23.19
CA ARG A 113 -0.30 4.99 -22.69
C ARG A 113 -0.52 4.04 -21.52
N LEU A 114 0.01 2.82 -21.59
CA LEU A 114 -0.10 1.82 -20.51
C LEU A 114 0.60 2.28 -19.23
N THR A 115 1.80 2.86 -19.32
CA THR A 115 2.51 3.39 -18.16
C THR A 115 1.77 4.56 -17.53
N ARG A 116 1.13 5.43 -18.33
CA ARG A 116 0.25 6.50 -17.80
C ARG A 116 -1.00 5.96 -17.12
N GLN A 117 -1.64 4.93 -17.66
CA GLN A 117 -2.78 4.26 -17.02
C GLN A 117 -2.36 3.61 -15.68
N PHE A 118 -1.19 2.98 -15.65
CA PHE A 118 -0.62 2.40 -14.44
C PHE A 118 -0.31 3.48 -13.39
N SER A 119 0.22 4.63 -13.80
CA SER A 119 0.45 5.80 -12.93
C SER A 119 -0.84 6.44 -12.42
N GLY A 120 -1.99 6.22 -13.08
CA GLY A 120 -3.30 6.74 -12.66
C GLY A 120 -3.83 6.08 -11.38
N ILE A 121 -3.33 4.89 -11.03
CA ILE A 121 -3.68 4.10 -9.82
C ILE A 121 -3.09 4.75 -8.53
N ALA A 122 -2.87 6.06 -8.55
CA ALA A 122 -2.14 6.82 -7.55
C ALA A 122 -2.96 7.19 -6.30
N THR A 123 -4.25 6.86 -6.24
CA THR A 123 -5.08 7.21 -5.07
C THR A 123 -5.91 6.05 -4.59
N TYR A 124 -5.57 5.59 -3.39
CA TYR A 124 -6.47 4.84 -2.51
C TYR A 124 -7.61 5.78 -2.10
N LYS A 125 -8.68 5.81 -2.90
CA LYS A 125 -9.98 6.34 -2.45
C LYS A 125 -10.85 5.15 -2.09
N THR A 126 -10.92 4.87 -0.80
CA THR A 126 -11.97 4.03 -0.26
C THR A 126 -13.24 4.88 -0.13
N LYS A 127 -14.35 4.40 -0.68
CA LYS A 127 -15.68 4.87 -0.30
C LYS A 127 -16.19 3.98 0.82
N ASP A 128 -16.76 4.58 1.86
CA ASP A 128 -17.52 3.84 2.86
C ASP A 128 -18.77 3.28 2.19
N PHE A 129 -18.89 1.94 2.17
CA PHE A 129 -20.06 1.24 1.65
C PHE A 129 -20.71 0.45 2.81
N GLY A 130 -21.48 1.15 3.64
CA GLY A 130 -22.15 0.58 4.81
C GLY A 130 -21.19 0.06 5.89
N ASP A 131 -21.76 -0.42 7.00
CA ASP A 131 -21.01 -0.91 8.17
C ASP A 131 -20.02 -2.02 7.76
N ASN A 132 -18.74 -1.66 7.65
CA ASN A 132 -17.55 -2.51 7.53
C ASN A 132 -17.10 -3.05 6.17
N LEU A 133 -17.52 -2.51 5.01
CA LEU A 133 -16.92 -2.89 3.72
C LEU A 133 -16.29 -1.70 2.98
N LYS A 134 -14.95 -1.69 2.94
CA LYS A 134 -14.16 -0.77 2.11
C LYS A 134 -13.82 -1.44 0.79
N ILE A 135 -14.47 -1.02 -0.29
CA ILE A 135 -14.22 -1.51 -1.65
C ILE A 135 -13.33 -0.51 -2.39
N ILE A 136 -12.40 -1.02 -3.19
CA ILE A 136 -11.52 -0.24 -4.06
C ILE A 136 -12.37 0.31 -5.23
N ASP A 137 -12.52 1.63 -5.31
CA ASP A 137 -13.25 2.30 -6.40
C ASP A 137 -12.33 2.49 -7.62
N ILE A 138 -12.33 1.52 -8.53
CA ILE A 138 -11.46 1.49 -9.73
C ILE A 138 -11.84 2.59 -10.75
N GLU A 139 -13.10 3.04 -10.77
CA GLU A 139 -13.59 4.05 -11.71
C GLU A 139 -13.17 5.48 -11.30
N GLN A 140 -13.13 5.79 -10.00
CA GLN A 140 -12.60 7.08 -9.54
C GLN A 140 -11.07 7.18 -9.56
N SER A 141 -10.36 6.04 -9.60
CA SER A 141 -8.89 6.00 -9.70
C SER A 141 -8.37 6.07 -11.14
N SER A 142 -9.22 6.26 -12.15
CA SER A 142 -8.81 6.21 -13.57
C SER A 142 -9.23 7.40 -14.43
N SER A 143 -9.58 8.56 -13.83
CA SER A 143 -9.78 9.81 -14.60
C SER A 143 -9.12 11.02 -13.94
N PRO A 144 -8.16 11.69 -14.63
CA PRO A 144 -7.78 13.05 -14.27
C PRO A 144 -8.95 13.96 -14.64
N GLY A 145 -9.53 14.62 -13.64
CA GLY A 145 -10.53 15.66 -13.86
C GLY A 145 -9.96 16.72 -14.79
N GLY A 146 -10.54 16.83 -15.99
CA GLY A 146 -10.26 17.93 -16.89
C GLY A 146 -10.77 19.24 -16.29
N ARG A 147 -9.86 20.18 -16.08
CA ARG A 147 -9.82 21.49 -16.73
C ARG A 147 -8.54 22.21 -16.37
#